data_AF-A0AA39VPX6-F1
#
_entry.id   AF-A0AA39VPX6-F1
#
_cell.length_a   1.000
_cell.length_b   1.000
_cell.length_c   1.000
_cell.angle_alpha   90.00
_cell.angle_beta   90.00
_cell.angle_gamma   90.00
#
_symmetry.space_group_name_H-M   'P 1'
#
loop_
_entity.id
_entity.type
_entity.pdbx_description
1 polymer ?
#
loop_
_entity_poly.entity_id
_entity_poly.type
_entity_poly.pdbx_seq_one_letter_code
_entity_poly.pdbx_strand_id
1 'polypeptide(L)'
;MVSSSGQSWRDGMSSDNIKGLVLALSSSIFIGASFIVKKKGLKKAGASGVRAGVGGYSYLYEPLWWVGMITMIVGEIANFAAYAFAPAILVTPLGALSIIISAALAHIILREKLHIFGILGCVLCVVGSTTIVLHAPQEREIGSVIEVWELATEPAFLFYAALVMTIAFILIFHVIPEYGQTHIMVYIGVCSLVGSLSVMSVKALGIAMKLTLSGTNQLIYPQTWAFTLVVITCVLTQMNYLNKALDTFNTAVVSPIYYVMFTSLTILASVIMFKDWDRQNPTQIVTEMCGFVTILSGTFLLHKTKDMGDGTCCTTSLSTRLPKHGDDDDLASEGIPLKRQESLRSPRSP
;
A
#
# COMPACT_ATOMS: atom_id res chain seq x y z
N MET A 1 28.28 -20.38 -44.36
CA MET A 1 26.97 -20.92 -43.97
C MET A 1 26.69 -20.45 -42.55
N VAL A 2 25.74 -19.52 -42.41
CA VAL A 2 25.18 -19.03 -41.14
C VAL A 2 23.99 -19.91 -40.80
N SER A 3 23.88 -20.39 -39.55
CA SER A 3 22.72 -20.95 -38.84
C SER A 3 23.25 -22.02 -37.85
N SER A 4 22.98 -22.05 -36.55
CA SER A 4 21.86 -21.50 -35.77
C SER A 4 22.30 -21.20 -34.33
N SER A 5 22.50 -19.94 -34.01
CA SER A 5 22.42 -19.42 -32.64
C SER A 5 20.94 -19.36 -32.24
N GLY A 6 20.45 -20.40 -31.57
CA GLY A 6 19.04 -20.54 -31.21
C GLY A 6 18.76 -21.42 -30.00
N GLN A 7 19.74 -21.63 -29.10
CA GLN A 7 19.48 -22.24 -27.79
C GLN A 7 18.85 -21.19 -26.88
N SER A 8 17.54 -21.10 -27.05
CA SER A 8 16.59 -20.26 -26.34
C SER A 8 16.67 -20.45 -24.83
N TRP A 9 16.52 -19.36 -24.08
CA TRP A 9 16.55 -19.16 -22.61
C TRP A 9 15.77 -20.16 -21.72
N ARG A 10 15.19 -21.23 -22.28
CA ARG A 10 14.35 -22.22 -21.61
C ARG A 10 15.11 -23.40 -20.97
N ASP A 11 16.34 -23.70 -21.41
CA ASP A 11 17.03 -24.94 -21.00
C ASP A 11 17.83 -24.83 -19.67
N GLY A 12 17.81 -23.68 -18.99
CA GLY A 12 18.59 -23.44 -17.76
C GLY A 12 17.79 -23.33 -16.46
N MET A 13 16.46 -23.44 -16.50
CA MET A 13 15.61 -23.22 -15.32
C MET A 13 15.13 -24.58 -14.77
N SER A 14 15.63 -24.98 -13.59
CA SER A 14 15.16 -26.20 -12.90
C SER A 14 13.63 -26.23 -12.83
N SER A 15 13.01 -27.40 -13.00
CA SER A 15 11.56 -27.58 -12.91
C SER A 15 10.96 -26.96 -11.64
N ASP A 16 11.71 -26.91 -10.55
CA ASP A 16 11.28 -26.30 -9.29
C ASP A 16 11.30 -24.77 -9.35
N ASN A 17 12.29 -24.16 -10.02
CA ASN A 17 12.31 -22.72 -10.25
C ASN A 17 11.10 -22.28 -11.10
N ILE A 18 10.68 -23.09 -12.08
CA ILE A 18 9.48 -22.81 -12.88
C ILE A 18 8.22 -22.87 -12.00
N LYS A 19 8.10 -23.87 -11.11
CA LYS A 19 6.99 -23.94 -10.16
C LYS A 19 6.97 -22.71 -9.24
N GLY A 20 8.13 -22.32 -8.69
CA GLY A 20 8.25 -21.13 -7.86
C GLY A 20 7.88 -19.85 -8.60
N LEU A 21 8.29 -19.71 -9.86
CA LEU A 21 7.91 -18.58 -10.72
C LEU A 21 6.39 -18.49 -10.93
N VAL A 22 5.74 -19.60 -11.29
CA VAL A 22 4.28 -19.66 -11.50
C VAL A 22 3.54 -19.34 -10.20
N LEU A 23 4.02 -19.86 -9.06
CA LEU A 23 3.44 -19.57 -7.74
C LEU A 23 3.60 -18.08 -7.38
N ALA A 24 4.76 -17.47 -7.61
CA ALA A 24 4.99 -16.05 -7.36
C ALA A 24 4.11 -15.14 -8.23
N LEU A 25 3.95 -15.48 -9.53
CA LEU A 25 3.07 -14.75 -10.44
C LEU A 25 1.60 -14.87 -10.04
N SER A 26 1.14 -16.09 -9.72
CA SER A 26 -0.24 -16.31 -9.27
C SER A 26 -0.52 -15.60 -7.95
N SER A 27 0.42 -15.64 -7.00
CA SER A 27 0.37 -14.87 -5.76
C SER A 27 0.19 -13.36 -6.03
N SER A 28 0.99 -12.81 -6.94
CA SER A 28 0.94 -11.39 -7.29
C SER A 28 -0.41 -10.99 -7.90
N ILE A 29 -1.03 -11.88 -8.69
CA ILE A 29 -2.38 -11.70 -9.21
C ILE A 29 -3.41 -11.71 -8.09
N PHE A 30 -3.36 -12.69 -7.18
CA PHE A 30 -4.28 -12.78 -6.06
C PHE A 30 -4.17 -11.58 -5.12
N ILE A 31 -2.95 -11.22 -4.72
CA ILE A 31 -2.70 -10.06 -3.86
C ILE A 31 -3.18 -8.78 -4.56
N GLY A 32 -2.82 -8.56 -5.82
CA GLY A 32 -3.23 -7.38 -6.58
C GLY A 32 -4.75 -7.27 -6.74
N ALA A 33 -5.42 -8.37 -7.07
CA ALA A 33 -6.88 -8.44 -7.17
C ALA A 33 -7.58 -8.23 -5.83
N SER A 34 -6.99 -8.73 -4.73
CA SER A 34 -7.56 -8.61 -3.39
C SER A 34 -7.81 -7.16 -2.98
N PHE A 35 -6.90 -6.24 -3.31
CA PHE A 35 -7.06 -4.81 -3.00
C PHE A 35 -8.28 -4.20 -3.68
N ILE A 36 -8.52 -4.60 -4.93
CA ILE A 36 -9.63 -4.11 -5.76
C ILE A 36 -10.96 -4.67 -5.29
N VAL A 37 -10.99 -5.96 -4.98
CA VAL A 37 -12.19 -6.63 -4.44
C VAL A 37 -12.52 -6.07 -3.06
N LYS A 38 -11.54 -5.90 -2.16
CA LYS A 38 -11.73 -5.26 -0.84
C LYS A 38 -12.34 -3.87 -1.00
N LYS A 39 -11.78 -3.03 -1.87
CA LYS A 39 -12.33 -1.69 -2.09
C LYS A 39 -13.75 -1.70 -2.64
N LYS A 40 -14.06 -2.60 -3.58
CA LYS A 40 -15.42 -2.76 -4.10
C LYS A 40 -16.40 -3.19 -2.99
N GLY A 41 -15.97 -4.09 -2.11
CA GLY A 41 -16.70 -4.46 -0.90
C GLY A 41 -16.91 -3.27 0.05
N LEU A 42 -15.86 -2.49 0.32
CA LEU A 42 -15.94 -1.28 1.16
C LEU A 42 -16.92 -0.25 0.58
N LYS A 43 -16.87 0.03 -0.73
CA LYS A 43 -17.82 0.95 -1.40
C LYS A 43 -19.26 0.46 -1.29
N LYS A 44 -19.50 -0.84 -1.46
CA LYS A 44 -20.85 -1.43 -1.35
C LYS A 44 -21.37 -1.37 0.09
N ALA A 45 -20.54 -1.73 1.07
CA ALA A 45 -20.89 -1.62 2.48
C ALA A 45 -21.14 -0.18 2.92
N GLY A 46 -20.42 0.77 2.32
CA GLY A 46 -20.61 2.20 2.54
C GLY A 46 -21.92 2.78 1.98
N ALA A 47 -22.59 2.08 1.07
CA ALA A 47 -23.89 2.48 0.54
C ALA A 47 -25.06 2.07 1.44
N SER A 48 -24.88 1.00 2.22
CA SER A 48 -25.89 0.46 3.15
C SER A 48 -25.60 0.74 4.63
N GLY A 49 -24.39 1.20 4.96
CA GLY A 49 -23.96 1.42 6.34
C GLY A 49 -22.88 2.50 6.48
N VAL A 50 -22.29 2.58 7.66
CA VAL A 50 -21.27 3.60 7.95
C VAL A 50 -19.96 3.23 7.27
N ARG A 51 -19.46 4.17 6.46
CA ARG A 51 -18.24 4.02 5.67
C ARG A 51 -17.01 3.76 6.55
N ALA A 52 -16.10 2.92 6.05
CA ALA A 52 -14.86 2.62 6.77
C ALA A 52 -14.00 3.86 6.94
N GLY A 53 -13.95 4.74 5.93
CA GLY A 53 -13.19 5.99 5.96
C GLY A 53 -13.52 6.86 7.17
N VAL A 54 -14.80 6.97 7.55
CA VAL A 54 -15.25 7.75 8.72
C VAL A 54 -15.21 6.97 10.05
N GLY A 55 -14.64 5.75 10.05
CA GLY A 55 -14.51 4.90 11.24
C GLY A 55 -15.61 3.85 11.43
N GLY A 56 -16.49 3.63 10.43
CA GLY A 56 -17.50 2.58 10.47
C GLY A 56 -16.95 1.17 10.22
N TYR A 57 -17.65 0.15 10.71
CA TYR A 57 -17.28 -1.27 10.55
C TYR A 57 -18.29 -2.07 9.73
N SER A 58 -19.18 -1.41 8.97
CA SER A 58 -20.25 -2.07 8.20
C SER A 58 -19.72 -3.04 7.13
N TYR A 59 -18.47 -2.89 6.71
CA TYR A 59 -17.83 -3.79 5.75
C TYR A 59 -17.64 -5.23 6.25
N LEU A 60 -17.67 -5.46 7.56
CA LEU A 60 -17.58 -6.81 8.14
C LEU A 60 -18.78 -7.69 7.78
N TYR A 61 -19.92 -7.09 7.44
CA TYR A 61 -21.12 -7.77 7.01
C TYR A 61 -21.19 -7.98 5.49
N GLU A 62 -20.32 -7.34 4.71
CA GLU A 62 -20.37 -7.42 3.25
C GLU A 62 -19.54 -8.61 2.74
N PRO A 63 -20.16 -9.62 2.10
CA PRO A 63 -19.44 -10.81 1.64
C PRO A 63 -18.32 -10.51 0.65
N LEU A 64 -18.49 -9.49 -0.20
CA LEU A 64 -17.45 -9.09 -1.17
C LEU A 64 -16.15 -8.66 -0.49
N TRP A 65 -16.23 -8.03 0.70
CA TRP A 65 -15.02 -7.66 1.43
C TRP A 65 -14.27 -8.90 1.93
N TRP A 66 -15.00 -9.90 2.44
CA TRP A 66 -14.42 -11.18 2.85
C TRP A 66 -13.82 -11.97 1.69
N VAL A 67 -14.45 -11.97 0.51
CA VAL A 67 -13.83 -12.54 -0.70
C VAL A 67 -12.48 -11.89 -0.97
N GLY A 68 -12.39 -10.55 -0.84
CA GLY A 68 -11.13 -9.84 -0.96
C GLY A 68 -10.09 -10.27 0.08
N MET A 69 -10.49 -10.40 1.35
CA MET A 69 -9.59 -10.88 2.43
C MET A 69 -9.11 -12.32 2.21
N ILE A 70 -10.00 -13.24 1.85
CA ILE A 70 -9.63 -14.64 1.56
C ILE A 70 -8.69 -14.70 0.36
N THR A 71 -8.96 -13.93 -0.69
CA THR A 71 -8.07 -13.85 -1.87
C THR A 71 -6.68 -13.36 -1.49
N MET A 72 -6.57 -12.39 -0.58
CA MET A 72 -5.28 -11.93 -0.05
C MET A 72 -4.55 -13.06 0.69
N ILE A 73 -5.24 -13.78 1.59
CA ILE A 73 -4.65 -14.90 2.35
C ILE A 73 -4.13 -16.00 1.42
N VAL A 74 -4.91 -16.38 0.42
CA VAL A 74 -4.50 -17.37 -0.59
C VAL A 74 -3.27 -16.88 -1.35
N GLY A 75 -3.23 -15.60 -1.73
CA GLY A 75 -2.07 -14.97 -2.35
C GLY A 75 -0.80 -15.03 -1.49
N GLU A 76 -0.91 -14.73 -0.19
CA GLU A 76 0.22 -14.82 0.75
C GLU A 76 0.71 -16.26 0.96
N ILE A 77 -0.20 -17.24 1.03
CA ILE A 77 0.17 -18.66 1.11
C ILE A 77 0.92 -19.09 -0.16
N ALA A 78 0.43 -18.68 -1.34
CA ALA A 78 1.10 -18.94 -2.61
C ALA A 78 2.48 -18.25 -2.68
N ASN A 79 2.61 -17.04 -2.13
CA ASN A 79 3.88 -16.32 -2.03
C ASN A 79 4.88 -17.10 -1.17
N PHE A 80 4.43 -17.55 0.00
CA PHE A 80 5.24 -18.35 0.91
C PHE A 80 5.68 -19.67 0.26
N ALA A 81 4.77 -20.36 -0.43
CA ALA A 81 5.09 -21.55 -1.19
C ALA A 81 6.12 -21.27 -2.30
N ALA A 82 6.05 -20.11 -2.97
CA ALA A 82 7.02 -19.74 -4.00
C ALA A 82 8.46 -19.67 -3.47
N TYR A 83 8.67 -19.16 -2.25
CA TYR A 83 9.98 -19.14 -1.58
C TYR A 83 10.54 -20.54 -1.28
N ALA A 84 9.69 -21.58 -1.20
CA ALA A 84 10.15 -22.95 -1.03
C ALA A 84 10.69 -23.59 -2.32
N PHE A 85 10.30 -23.06 -3.50
CA PHE A 85 10.64 -23.64 -4.81
C PHE A 85 11.55 -22.75 -5.66
N ALA A 86 11.61 -21.46 -5.38
CA ALA A 86 12.47 -20.50 -6.09
C ALA A 86 13.23 -19.61 -5.11
N PRO A 87 14.45 -19.17 -5.48
CA PRO A 87 15.25 -18.29 -4.64
C PRO A 87 14.54 -16.93 -4.44
N ALA A 88 14.72 -16.35 -3.25
CA ALA A 88 14.07 -15.10 -2.86
C ALA A 88 14.30 -13.95 -3.86
N ILE A 89 15.50 -13.89 -4.45
CA ILE A 89 15.87 -12.88 -5.45
C ILE A 89 14.97 -12.88 -6.70
N LEU A 90 14.35 -14.03 -7.04
CA LEU A 90 13.37 -14.12 -8.12
C LEU A 90 11.94 -13.84 -7.64
N VAL A 91 11.58 -14.32 -6.45
CA VAL A 91 10.21 -14.24 -5.93
C VAL A 91 9.84 -12.82 -5.50
N THR A 92 10.74 -12.11 -4.82
CA THR A 92 10.43 -10.80 -4.22
C THR A 92 10.12 -9.70 -5.25
N PRO A 93 10.86 -9.57 -6.39
CA PRO A 93 10.50 -8.60 -7.43
C PRO A 93 9.15 -8.89 -8.10
N LEU A 94 8.79 -10.18 -8.19
CA LEU A 94 7.49 -10.58 -8.73
C LEU A 94 6.36 -10.13 -7.80
N GLY A 95 6.56 -10.16 -6.48
CA GLY A 95 5.61 -9.60 -5.52
C GLY A 95 5.25 -8.13 -5.80
N ALA A 96 6.20 -7.32 -6.28
CA ALA A 96 5.96 -5.94 -6.70
C ALA A 96 5.05 -5.83 -7.96
N LEU A 97 4.91 -6.90 -8.76
CA LEU A 97 3.95 -6.93 -9.88
C LEU A 97 2.49 -6.85 -9.40
N SER A 98 2.21 -7.24 -8.15
CA SER A 98 0.87 -7.06 -7.55
C SER A 98 0.41 -5.60 -7.58
N ILE A 99 1.35 -4.65 -7.54
CA ILE A 99 1.10 -3.20 -7.65
C ILE A 99 0.55 -2.89 -9.04
N ILE A 100 1.23 -3.33 -10.10
CA ILE A 100 0.81 -3.12 -11.50
C ILE A 100 -0.55 -3.78 -11.74
N ILE A 101 -0.74 -5.00 -11.25
CA ILE A 101 -2.01 -5.74 -11.39
C ILE A 101 -3.13 -4.99 -10.66
N SER A 102 -2.90 -4.52 -9.44
CA SER A 102 -3.89 -3.73 -8.69
C SER A 102 -4.22 -2.43 -9.42
N ALA A 103 -3.23 -1.72 -9.97
CA ALA A 103 -3.42 -0.49 -10.73
C ALA A 103 -4.23 -0.73 -12.03
N ALA A 104 -3.90 -1.78 -12.78
CA ALA A 104 -4.62 -2.17 -13.99
C ALA A 104 -6.08 -2.55 -13.69
N LEU A 105 -6.29 -3.37 -12.65
CA LEU A 105 -7.63 -3.77 -12.22
C LEU A 105 -8.44 -2.61 -11.63
N ALA A 106 -7.80 -1.64 -10.97
CA ALA A 106 -8.48 -0.41 -10.52
C ALA A 106 -9.01 0.39 -11.73
N HIS A 107 -8.21 0.51 -12.79
CA HIS A 107 -8.63 1.19 -14.02
C HIS A 107 -9.80 0.46 -14.71
N ILE A 108 -9.75 -0.87 -14.81
CA ILE A 108 -10.78 -1.66 -15.50
C ILE A 108 -12.05 -1.79 -14.67
N ILE A 109 -11.95 -2.20 -13.40
CA ILE A 109 -13.09 -2.59 -12.56
C ILE A 109 -13.70 -1.39 -11.83
N LEU A 110 -12.87 -0.48 -11.30
CA LEU A 110 -13.36 0.69 -10.59
C LEU A 110 -13.54 1.91 -11.50
N ARG A 111 -13.11 1.81 -12.78
CA ARG A 111 -13.08 2.93 -13.75
C ARG A 111 -12.33 4.14 -13.20
N GLU A 112 -11.33 3.90 -12.36
CA GLU A 112 -10.44 4.94 -11.83
C GLU A 112 -9.49 5.38 -12.96
N LYS A 113 -9.48 6.67 -13.29
CA LYS A 113 -8.63 7.20 -14.38
C LYS A 113 -7.16 7.09 -13.98
N LEU A 114 -6.36 6.42 -14.81
CA LEU A 114 -4.93 6.23 -14.60
C LEU A 114 -4.20 6.92 -15.75
N HIS A 115 -3.62 8.08 -15.47
CA HIS A 115 -2.89 8.86 -16.46
C HIS A 115 -1.59 8.13 -16.87
N ILE A 116 -1.01 8.44 -18.03
CA ILE A 116 0.26 7.85 -18.52
C ILE A 116 1.38 7.92 -17.47
N PHE A 117 1.45 9.05 -16.76
CA PHE A 117 2.33 9.24 -15.62
C PHE A 117 2.07 8.24 -14.47
N GLY A 118 0.82 7.87 -14.18
CA GLY A 118 0.52 6.82 -13.20
C GLY A 118 1.10 5.46 -13.57
N ILE A 119 1.13 5.11 -14.86
CA ILE A 119 1.79 3.90 -15.36
C ILE A 119 3.30 4.01 -15.17
N LEU A 120 3.89 5.15 -15.54
CA LEU A 120 5.33 5.41 -15.38
C LEU A 120 5.76 5.26 -13.92
N GLY A 121 5.00 5.81 -12.96
CA GLY A 121 5.36 5.68 -11.56
C GLY A 121 5.13 4.27 -11.00
N CYS A 122 4.16 3.49 -11.50
CA CYS A 122 4.08 2.07 -11.18
C CYS A 122 5.31 1.30 -11.67
N VAL A 123 5.79 1.59 -12.89
CA VAL A 123 7.02 1.01 -13.43
C VAL A 123 8.23 1.40 -12.59
N LEU A 124 8.36 2.69 -12.21
CA LEU A 124 9.43 3.15 -11.32
C LEU A 124 9.41 2.44 -9.95
N CYS A 125 8.23 2.22 -9.38
CA CYS A 125 8.10 1.46 -8.13
C CYS A 125 8.58 0.01 -8.28
N VAL A 126 8.22 -0.68 -9.38
CA VAL A 126 8.69 -2.06 -9.63
C VAL A 126 10.20 -2.09 -9.88
N VAL A 127 10.73 -1.16 -10.67
CA VAL A 127 12.17 -1.07 -10.94
C VAL A 127 12.93 -0.83 -9.64
N GLY A 128 12.57 0.20 -8.87
CA GLY A 128 13.26 0.51 -7.64
C GLY A 128 13.12 -0.59 -6.58
N SER A 129 11.96 -1.26 -6.50
CA SER A 129 11.79 -2.45 -5.64
C SER A 129 12.73 -3.58 -6.05
N THR A 130 12.85 -3.82 -7.35
CA THR A 130 13.76 -4.85 -7.87
C THR A 130 15.20 -4.49 -7.54
N THR A 131 15.60 -3.22 -7.72
CA THR A 131 16.95 -2.74 -7.38
C THR A 131 17.29 -2.95 -5.90
N ILE A 132 16.36 -2.62 -4.99
CA ILE A 132 16.53 -2.84 -3.54
C ILE A 132 16.72 -4.33 -3.25
N VAL A 133 15.82 -5.18 -3.74
CA VAL A 133 15.86 -6.62 -3.48
C VAL A 133 17.13 -7.28 -4.02
N LEU A 134 17.57 -6.88 -5.23
CA LEU A 134 18.75 -7.46 -5.86
C LEU A 134 20.04 -7.16 -5.10
N HIS A 135 20.08 -6.05 -4.34
CA HIS A 135 21.26 -5.62 -3.59
C HIS A 135 21.11 -5.77 -2.08
N ALA A 136 19.92 -6.17 -1.61
CA ALA A 136 19.64 -6.45 -0.22
C ALA A 136 20.65 -7.46 0.35
N PRO A 137 21.12 -7.27 1.59
CA PRO A 137 22.06 -8.19 2.20
C PRO A 137 21.40 -9.56 2.37
N GLN A 138 22.20 -10.62 2.27
CA GLN A 138 21.69 -11.96 2.56
C GLN A 138 21.20 -12.03 4.00
N GLU A 139 19.96 -12.47 4.19
CA GLU A 139 19.37 -12.64 5.52
C GLU A 139 20.23 -13.60 6.35
N ARG A 140 20.57 -13.19 7.57
CA ARG A 140 21.26 -14.05 8.54
C ARG A 140 20.39 -15.27 8.85
N GLU A 141 20.96 -16.48 8.73
CA GLU A 141 20.31 -17.69 9.22
C GLU A 141 20.32 -17.67 10.76
N ILE A 142 19.21 -17.23 11.35
CA ILE A 142 19.03 -17.23 12.81
C ILE A 142 18.49 -18.58 13.25
N GLY A 143 19.20 -19.21 14.18
CA GLY A 143 18.97 -20.58 14.61
C GLY A 143 17.96 -20.72 15.75
N SER A 144 17.55 -19.64 16.42
CA SER A 144 16.71 -19.71 17.62
C SER A 144 15.83 -18.49 17.83
N VAL A 145 14.64 -18.69 18.40
CA VAL A 145 13.71 -17.61 18.82
C VAL A 145 14.32 -16.73 19.90
N ILE A 146 15.16 -17.31 20.76
CA ILE A 146 15.85 -16.59 21.84
C ILE A 146 16.85 -15.59 21.26
N GLU A 147 17.56 -15.97 20.21
CA GLU A 147 18.48 -15.06 19.51
C GLU A 147 17.73 -13.89 18.86
N VAL A 148 16.56 -14.14 18.24
CA VAL A 148 15.70 -13.06 17.74
C VAL A 148 15.18 -12.17 18.87
N TRP A 149 14.85 -12.76 20.02
CA TRP A 149 14.40 -12.01 21.19
C TRP A 149 15.50 -11.11 21.76
N GLU A 150 16.75 -11.59 21.82
CA GLU A 150 17.89 -10.79 22.25
C GLU A 150 18.13 -9.61 21.31
N LEU A 151 18.09 -9.85 19.99
CA LEU A 151 18.18 -8.80 18.98
C LEU A 151 17.03 -7.79 19.07
N ALA A 152 15.81 -8.27 19.34
CA ALA A 152 14.64 -7.40 19.53
C ALA A 152 14.66 -6.62 20.85
N THR A 153 15.33 -7.13 21.89
CA THR A 153 15.46 -6.47 23.20
C THR A 153 16.68 -5.54 23.25
N GLU A 154 17.43 -5.47 22.17
CA GLU A 154 18.58 -4.59 22.11
C GLU A 154 18.19 -3.11 22.11
N PRO A 155 18.92 -2.21 22.80
CA PRO A 155 18.58 -0.78 22.89
C PRO A 155 18.30 -0.10 21.55
N ALA A 156 19.01 -0.46 20.48
CA ALA A 156 18.81 0.14 19.16
C ALA A 156 17.42 -0.19 18.59
N PHE A 157 17.01 -1.47 18.63
CA PHE A 157 15.70 -1.88 18.12
C PHE A 157 14.57 -1.42 19.06
N LEU A 158 14.78 -1.45 20.37
CA LEU A 158 13.80 -0.91 21.33
C LEU A 158 13.58 0.59 21.12
N PHE A 159 14.63 1.36 20.85
CA PHE A 159 14.50 2.78 20.50
C PHE A 159 13.71 2.97 19.20
N TYR A 160 14.03 2.19 18.17
CA TYR A 160 13.26 2.21 16.91
C TYR A 160 11.78 1.87 17.15
N ALA A 161 11.48 0.79 17.88
CA ALA A 161 10.12 0.38 18.19
C ALA A 161 9.36 1.43 19.00
N ALA A 162 10.01 2.04 20.00
CA ALA A 162 9.43 3.13 20.79
C ALA A 162 9.15 4.37 19.92
N LEU A 163 10.07 4.73 19.03
CA LEU A 163 9.91 5.83 18.08
C LEU A 163 8.73 5.57 17.14
N VAL A 164 8.68 4.38 16.52
CA VAL A 164 7.60 3.96 15.63
C VAL A 164 6.25 4.00 16.34
N MET A 165 6.16 3.46 17.56
CA MET A 165 4.94 3.48 18.36
C MET A 165 4.52 4.90 18.74
N THR A 166 5.48 5.77 19.08
CA THR A 166 5.21 7.17 19.42
C THR A 166 4.70 7.94 18.20
N ILE A 167 5.35 7.80 17.05
CA ILE A 167 4.91 8.45 15.80
C ILE A 167 3.54 7.92 15.38
N ALA A 168 3.31 6.60 15.46
CA ALA A 168 2.01 6.00 15.17
C ALA A 168 0.93 6.54 16.11
N PHE A 169 1.23 6.67 17.42
CA PHE A 169 0.30 7.24 18.40
C PHE A 169 -0.04 8.71 18.07
N ILE A 170 0.96 9.54 17.77
CA ILE A 170 0.76 10.94 17.38
C ILE A 170 -0.10 11.03 16.12
N LEU A 171 0.21 10.22 15.10
CA LEU A 171 -0.58 10.16 13.88
C LEU A 171 -2.03 9.76 14.17
N ILE A 172 -2.25 8.76 15.02
CA ILE A 172 -3.59 8.24 15.34
C ILE A 172 -4.44 9.25 16.11
N PHE A 173 -3.88 9.86 17.16
CA PHE A 173 -4.67 10.68 18.08
C PHE A 173 -4.72 12.16 17.71
N HIS A 174 -3.67 12.70 17.08
CA HIS A 174 -3.62 14.13 16.74
C HIS A 174 -3.84 14.38 15.25
N VAL A 175 -3.20 13.61 14.37
CA VAL A 175 -3.19 13.95 12.94
C VAL A 175 -4.40 13.37 12.19
N ILE A 176 -4.82 12.14 12.50
CA ILE A 176 -5.94 11.47 11.83
C ILE A 176 -7.27 12.22 11.97
N PRO A 177 -7.66 12.75 13.15
CA PRO A 177 -8.93 13.46 13.30
C PRO A 177 -9.05 14.66 12.38
N GLU A 178 -7.94 15.39 12.16
CA GLU A 178 -7.93 16.62 11.38
C GLU A 178 -7.58 16.40 9.90
N TYR A 179 -6.59 15.54 9.61
CA TYR A 179 -5.98 15.41 8.28
C TYR A 179 -6.15 14.02 7.63
N GLY A 180 -6.75 13.05 8.33
CA GLY A 180 -6.84 11.67 7.85
C GLY A 180 -7.61 11.54 6.53
N GLN A 181 -8.70 12.31 6.35
CA GLN A 181 -9.51 12.26 5.13
C GLN A 181 -8.92 13.05 3.96
N THR A 182 -7.97 13.95 4.21
CA THR A 182 -7.40 14.84 3.18
C THR A 182 -6.02 14.35 2.74
N HIS A 183 -5.20 13.83 3.65
CA HIS A 183 -3.84 13.40 3.38
C HIS A 183 -3.67 11.88 3.51
N ILE A 184 -3.59 11.21 2.36
CA ILE A 184 -3.35 9.76 2.21
C ILE A 184 -2.16 9.23 3.03
N MET A 185 -1.11 10.04 3.18
CA MET A 185 0.12 9.68 3.89
C MET A 185 -0.12 9.39 5.37
N VAL A 186 -1.18 9.95 5.98
CA VAL A 186 -1.46 9.75 7.40
C VAL A 186 -1.92 8.31 7.67
N TYR A 187 -2.92 7.82 6.94
CA TYR A 187 -3.40 6.43 7.09
C TYR A 187 -2.35 5.40 6.66
N ILE A 188 -1.70 5.65 5.53
CA ILE A 188 -0.67 4.75 5.04
C ILE A 188 0.56 4.75 5.95
N GLY A 189 0.97 5.90 6.48
CA GLY A 189 2.08 6.02 7.41
C GLY A 189 1.87 5.17 8.67
N VAL A 190 0.70 5.25 9.31
CA VAL A 190 0.38 4.40 10.47
C VAL A 190 0.42 2.92 10.11
N CYS A 191 -0.21 2.55 8.99
CA CYS A 191 -0.23 1.17 8.51
C CYS A 191 1.20 0.64 8.28
N SER A 192 2.06 1.42 7.60
CA SER A 192 3.42 1.03 7.27
C SER A 192 4.35 0.99 8.49
N LEU A 193 4.22 1.93 9.43
CA LEU A 193 4.96 1.99 10.69
C LEU A 193 4.71 0.74 11.53
N VAL A 194 3.44 0.48 11.85
CA VAL A 194 3.01 -0.69 12.62
C VAL A 194 3.28 -1.99 11.85
N GLY A 195 3.16 -1.95 10.53
CA GLY A 195 3.50 -3.06 9.64
C GLY A 195 4.96 -3.48 9.69
N SER A 196 5.90 -2.54 9.77
CA SER A 196 7.33 -2.88 9.89
C SER A 196 7.63 -3.71 11.14
N LEU A 197 7.01 -3.38 12.28
CA LEU A 197 7.12 -4.15 13.53
C LEU A 197 6.46 -5.52 13.42
N SER A 198 5.32 -5.59 12.71
CA SER A 198 4.63 -6.84 12.41
C SER A 198 5.51 -7.79 11.61
N VAL A 199 6.21 -7.32 10.58
CA VAL A 199 7.07 -8.17 9.74
C VAL A 199 8.22 -8.76 10.56
N MET A 200 8.88 -7.94 11.39
CA MET A 200 9.95 -8.43 12.27
C MET A 200 9.44 -9.49 13.25
N SER A 201 8.25 -9.28 13.80
CA SER A 201 7.62 -10.24 14.72
C SER A 201 7.18 -11.52 14.00
N VAL A 202 6.64 -11.44 12.78
CA VAL A 202 6.30 -12.61 11.95
C VAL A 202 7.55 -13.41 11.60
N LYS A 203 8.68 -12.76 11.30
CA LYS A 203 9.97 -13.46 11.09
C LYS A 203 10.35 -14.28 12.31
N ALA A 204 10.26 -13.72 13.52
CA ALA A 204 10.52 -14.44 14.77
C ALA A 204 9.59 -15.67 14.93
N LEU A 205 8.29 -15.50 14.65
CA LEU A 205 7.31 -16.59 14.71
C LEU A 205 7.54 -17.66 13.63
N GLY A 206 7.96 -17.27 12.42
CA GLY A 206 8.30 -18.20 11.35
C GLY A 206 9.47 -19.10 11.72
N ILE A 207 10.51 -18.53 12.35
CA ILE A 207 11.64 -19.28 12.92
C ILE A 207 11.15 -20.21 14.03
N ALA A 208 10.33 -19.71 14.96
CA ALA A 208 9.75 -20.51 16.05
C ALA A 208 8.96 -21.72 15.53
N MET A 209 8.13 -21.51 14.51
CA MET A 209 7.32 -22.54 13.88
C MET A 209 8.20 -23.57 13.17
N LYS A 210 9.21 -23.14 12.41
CA LYS A 210 10.17 -24.04 11.73
C LYS A 210 10.88 -24.94 12.75
N LEU A 211 11.41 -24.37 13.83
CA LEU A 211 12.09 -25.11 14.90
C LEU A 211 11.16 -26.07 15.66
N THR A 212 9.90 -25.67 15.85
CA THR A 212 8.87 -26.52 16.46
C THR A 212 8.54 -27.72 15.59
N LEU A 213 8.37 -27.52 14.28
CA LEU A 213 8.15 -28.60 13.31
C LEU A 213 9.38 -29.53 13.17
N SER A 214 10.59 -29.00 13.40
CA SER A 214 11.83 -29.79 13.46
C SER A 214 12.04 -30.54 14.79
N GLY A 215 11.08 -30.51 15.72
CA GLY A 215 11.09 -31.33 16.94
C GLY A 215 11.54 -30.61 18.22
N THR A 216 11.88 -29.32 18.17
CA THR A 216 12.17 -28.51 19.37
C THR A 216 10.99 -27.57 19.66
N ASN A 217 10.17 -27.89 20.66
CA ASN A 217 8.95 -27.13 20.95
C ASN A 217 9.23 -25.69 21.42
N GLN A 218 9.30 -24.74 20.47
CA GLN A 218 9.50 -23.32 20.76
C GLN A 218 8.22 -22.62 21.24
N LEU A 219 7.06 -23.28 21.10
CA LEU A 219 5.76 -22.77 21.56
C LEU A 219 5.61 -22.71 23.08
N ILE A 220 6.50 -23.38 23.81
CA ILE A 220 6.53 -23.36 25.29
C ILE A 220 7.08 -22.01 25.80
N TYR A 221 7.90 -21.34 25.00
CA TYR A 221 8.54 -20.09 25.41
C TYR A 221 7.54 -18.92 25.41
N PRO A 222 7.47 -18.12 26.50
CA PRO A 222 6.60 -16.95 26.58
C PRO A 222 6.92 -15.89 25.51
N GLN A 223 8.16 -15.84 25.02
CA GLN A 223 8.61 -14.95 23.95
C GLN A 223 7.80 -15.14 22.66
N THR A 224 7.48 -16.39 22.30
CA THR A 224 6.69 -16.72 21.11
C THR A 224 5.27 -16.15 21.21
N TRP A 225 4.68 -16.20 22.41
CA TRP A 225 3.36 -15.61 22.66
C TRP A 225 3.39 -14.09 22.66
N ALA A 226 4.46 -13.47 23.16
CA ALA A 226 4.66 -12.03 23.08
C ALA A 226 4.73 -11.55 21.61
N PHE A 227 5.54 -12.20 20.77
CA PHE A 227 5.57 -11.88 19.33
C PHE A 227 4.22 -12.13 18.66
N THR A 228 3.50 -13.19 19.05
CA THR A 228 2.15 -13.47 18.53
C THR A 228 1.17 -12.35 18.85
N LEU A 229 1.16 -11.85 20.10
CA LEU A 229 0.31 -10.73 20.49
C LEU A 229 0.65 -9.46 19.69
N VAL A 230 1.95 -9.15 19.53
CA VAL A 230 2.40 -8.02 18.71
C VAL A 230 1.89 -8.14 17.28
N VAL A 231 2.04 -9.32 16.65
CA VAL A 231 1.53 -9.55 15.28
C VAL A 231 0.02 -9.35 15.20
N ILE A 232 -0.76 -9.93 16.12
CA ILE A 232 -2.22 -9.79 16.10
C ILE A 232 -2.63 -8.32 16.22
N THR A 233 -2.08 -7.59 17.20
CA THR A 233 -2.39 -6.17 17.38
C THR A 233 -1.98 -5.37 16.13
N CYS A 234 -0.78 -5.59 15.60
CA CYS A 234 -0.29 -4.87 14.44
C CYS A 234 -1.12 -5.14 13.19
N VAL A 235 -1.53 -6.40 12.93
CA VAL A 235 -2.32 -6.77 11.76
C VAL A 235 -3.73 -6.16 11.84
N LEU A 236 -4.36 -6.16 13.01
CA LEU A 236 -5.66 -5.51 13.20
C LEU A 236 -5.59 -4.01 12.96
N THR A 237 -4.56 -3.34 13.50
CA THR A 237 -4.31 -1.91 13.28
C THR A 237 -4.04 -1.61 11.80
N GLN A 238 -3.18 -2.39 11.14
CA GLN A 238 -2.89 -2.26 9.70
C GLN A 238 -4.16 -2.41 8.86
N MET A 239 -4.95 -3.47 9.11
CA MET A 239 -6.17 -3.73 8.36
C MET A 239 -7.15 -2.56 8.50
N ASN A 240 -7.31 -2.00 9.70
CA ASN A 240 -8.19 -0.87 9.95
C ASN A 240 -7.78 0.36 9.11
N TYR A 241 -6.52 0.80 9.23
CA TYR A 241 -6.06 2.01 8.54
C TYR A 241 -5.92 1.82 7.03
N LEU A 242 -5.56 0.63 6.58
CA LEU A 242 -5.57 0.31 5.15
C LEU A 242 -6.99 0.34 4.57
N ASN A 243 -7.98 -0.19 5.29
CA ASN A 243 -9.38 -0.10 4.87
C ASN A 243 -9.87 1.35 4.83
N LYS A 244 -9.49 2.19 5.80
CA LYS A 244 -9.75 3.64 5.77
C LYS A 244 -9.15 4.29 4.53
N ALA A 245 -7.88 4.02 4.24
CA ALA A 245 -7.20 4.57 3.07
C ALA A 245 -7.85 4.13 1.74
N LEU A 246 -8.24 2.85 1.62
CA LEU A 246 -8.86 2.31 0.41
C LEU A 246 -10.29 2.83 0.18
N ASP A 247 -11.05 3.10 1.24
CA ASP A 247 -12.40 3.67 1.12
C ASP A 247 -12.36 5.17 0.78
N THR A 248 -11.39 5.91 1.32
CA THR A 248 -11.27 7.36 1.12
C THR A 248 -10.55 7.72 -0.19
N PHE A 249 -9.47 7.03 -0.55
CA PHE A 249 -8.57 7.44 -1.64
C PHE A 249 -8.58 6.49 -2.86
N ASN A 250 -8.04 6.97 -4.00
CA ASN A 250 -7.90 6.19 -5.23
C ASN A 250 -6.88 5.03 -5.05
N THR A 251 -7.26 3.80 -5.44
CA THR A 251 -6.41 2.62 -5.16
C THR A 251 -5.18 2.56 -6.03
N ALA A 252 -5.26 3.14 -7.23
CA ALA A 252 -4.11 3.32 -8.11
C ALA A 252 -2.98 4.11 -7.45
N VAL A 253 -3.29 4.94 -6.45
CA VAL A 253 -2.31 5.71 -5.67
C VAL A 253 -1.99 5.04 -4.34
N VAL A 254 -3.02 4.54 -3.64
CA VAL A 254 -2.86 3.88 -2.32
C VAL A 254 -1.91 2.68 -2.38
N SER A 255 -2.07 1.79 -3.36
CA SER A 255 -1.30 0.53 -3.43
C SER A 255 0.21 0.79 -3.60
N PRO A 256 0.65 1.63 -4.56
CA PRO A 256 2.06 2.01 -4.68
C PRO A 256 2.61 2.69 -3.43
N ILE A 257 1.95 3.74 -2.91
CA ILE A 257 2.46 4.48 -1.74
C ILE A 257 2.60 3.57 -0.52
N TYR A 258 1.60 2.71 -0.28
CA TYR A 258 1.64 1.73 0.78
C TYR A 258 2.85 0.80 0.64
N TYR A 259 3.05 0.24 -0.56
CA TYR A 259 4.16 -0.65 -0.83
C TYR A 259 5.51 0.00 -0.53
N VAL A 260 5.73 1.23 -0.98
CA VAL A 260 6.96 1.99 -0.74
C VAL A 260 7.21 2.18 0.74
N MET A 261 6.26 2.85 1.41
CA MET A 261 6.42 3.23 2.81
C MET A 261 6.59 1.99 3.70
N PHE A 262 5.80 0.94 3.43
CA PHE A 262 5.90 -0.34 4.14
C PHE A 262 7.25 -1.01 3.92
N THR A 263 7.69 -1.13 2.66
CA THR A 263 8.95 -1.80 2.32
C THR A 263 10.13 -1.07 2.94
N SER A 264 10.17 0.26 2.84
CA SER A 264 11.28 1.06 3.37
C SER A 264 11.38 1.03 4.89
N LEU A 265 10.25 1.15 5.59
CA LEU A 265 10.23 1.01 7.05
C LEU A 265 10.56 -0.41 7.50
N THR A 266 10.14 -1.43 6.74
CA THR A 266 10.47 -2.84 7.02
C THR A 266 11.97 -3.10 6.84
N ILE A 267 12.59 -2.56 5.79
CA ILE A 267 14.04 -2.69 5.59
C ILE A 267 14.79 -1.96 6.71
N LEU A 268 14.38 -0.73 7.04
CA LEU A 268 14.98 0.02 8.15
C LEU A 268 14.90 -0.75 9.47
N ALA A 269 13.73 -1.31 9.79
CA ALA A 269 13.53 -2.16 10.96
C ALA A 269 14.45 -3.39 10.94
N SER A 270 14.58 -4.05 9.78
CA SER A 270 15.42 -5.23 9.58
C SER A 270 16.90 -4.91 9.78
N VAL A 271 17.41 -3.82 9.18
CA VAL A 271 18.81 -3.40 9.29
C VAL A 271 19.15 -3.06 10.73
N ILE A 272 18.26 -2.36 11.45
CA ILE A 272 18.45 -2.02 12.87
C ILE A 272 18.44 -3.29 13.74
N MET A 273 17.49 -4.20 13.51
CA MET A 273 17.32 -5.39 14.34
C MET A 273 18.46 -6.40 14.15
N PHE A 274 18.90 -6.65 12.93
CA PHE A 274 19.92 -7.66 12.63
C PHE A 274 21.35 -7.12 12.59
N LYS A 275 21.51 -5.79 12.69
CA LYS A 275 22.79 -5.06 12.58
C LYS A 275 23.57 -5.40 11.30
N ASP A 276 22.86 -5.58 10.20
CA ASP A 276 23.49 -5.96 8.93
C ASP A 276 24.35 -4.83 8.31
N TRP A 277 24.33 -3.63 8.91
CA TRP A 277 25.15 -2.47 8.48
C TRP A 277 26.65 -2.78 8.40
N ASP A 278 27.20 -3.55 9.34
CA ASP A 278 28.64 -3.86 9.38
C ASP A 278 29.09 -4.83 8.28
N ARG A 279 28.15 -5.51 7.61
CA ARG A 279 28.43 -6.49 6.54
C ARG A 279 28.11 -5.96 5.15
N GLN A 280 27.44 -4.81 5.05
CA GLN A 280 27.07 -4.25 3.75
C GLN A 280 28.23 -3.57 3.07
N ASN A 281 28.45 -3.92 1.80
CA ASN A 281 29.41 -3.19 0.97
C ASN A 281 28.87 -1.78 0.69
N PRO A 282 29.72 -0.73 0.64
CA PRO A 282 29.29 0.63 0.31
C PRO A 282 28.49 0.71 -1.00
N THR A 283 28.83 -0.12 -1.98
CA THR A 283 28.10 -0.23 -3.26
C THR A 283 26.67 -0.72 -3.07
N GLN A 284 26.42 -1.69 -2.19
CA GLN A 284 25.06 -2.20 -1.89
C GLN A 284 24.20 -1.11 -1.23
N ILE A 285 24.77 -0.37 -0.29
CA ILE A 285 24.10 0.75 0.37
C ILE A 285 23.70 1.81 -0.68
N VAL A 286 24.61 2.16 -1.59
CA VAL A 286 24.33 3.15 -2.64
C VAL A 286 23.25 2.66 -3.61
N THR A 287 23.27 1.39 -4.02
CA THR A 287 22.24 0.84 -4.93
C THR A 287 20.88 0.69 -4.24
N GLU A 288 20.84 0.33 -2.96
CA GLU A 288 19.61 0.33 -2.14
C GLU A 288 19.03 1.73 -2.01
N MET A 289 19.87 2.73 -1.72
CA MET A 289 19.47 4.15 -1.67
C MET A 289 18.96 4.65 -3.03
N CYS A 290 19.61 4.26 -4.13
CA CYS A 290 19.16 4.56 -5.48
C CYS A 290 17.78 3.93 -5.78
N GLY A 291 17.60 2.67 -5.40
CA GLY A 291 16.31 1.98 -5.48
C GLY A 291 15.24 2.72 -4.69
N PHE A 292 15.53 3.12 -3.46
CA PHE A 292 14.61 3.89 -2.63
C PHE A 292 14.23 5.25 -3.25
N VAL A 293 15.20 6.01 -3.76
CA VAL A 293 14.94 7.28 -4.46
C VAL A 293 14.10 7.07 -5.72
N THR A 294 14.34 5.99 -6.46
CA THR A 294 13.54 5.64 -7.65
C THR A 294 12.09 5.36 -7.28
N ILE A 295 11.87 4.61 -6.20
CA ILE A 295 10.55 4.33 -5.65
C ILE A 295 9.84 5.62 -5.18
N LEU A 296 10.54 6.50 -4.46
CA LEU A 296 10.00 7.80 -4.02
C LEU A 296 9.61 8.68 -5.21
N SER A 297 10.44 8.69 -6.26
CA SER A 297 10.15 9.41 -7.49
C SER A 297 8.90 8.89 -8.17
N GLY A 298 8.73 7.55 -8.26
CA GLY A 298 7.51 6.93 -8.75
C GLY A 298 6.27 7.34 -7.96
N THR A 299 6.37 7.34 -6.63
CA THR A 299 5.31 7.76 -5.71
C THR A 299 4.91 9.22 -5.89
N PHE A 300 5.89 10.12 -5.96
CA PHE A 300 5.62 11.55 -6.17
C PHE A 300 4.91 11.80 -7.51
N LEU A 301 5.33 11.09 -8.55
CA LEU A 301 4.74 11.18 -9.87
C LEU A 301 3.28 10.68 -9.84
N LEU A 302 2.98 9.60 -9.11
CA LEU A 302 1.60 9.16 -8.87
C LEU A 302 0.76 10.20 -8.11
N HIS A 303 1.32 10.80 -7.06
CA HIS A 303 0.61 11.83 -6.29
C HIS A 303 0.23 13.03 -7.17
N LYS A 304 1.18 13.53 -7.99
CA LYS A 304 0.94 14.67 -8.88
C LYS A 304 -0.06 14.38 -10.00
N THR A 305 -0.16 13.13 -10.46
CA THR A 305 -1.16 12.78 -11.49
C THR A 305 -2.59 12.83 -11.01
N LYS A 306 -2.81 12.61 -9.71
CA LYS A 306 -4.12 12.79 -9.10
C LYS A 306 -4.60 14.24 -9.28
N ASP A 307 -3.73 15.20 -8.99
CA ASP A 307 -4.09 16.62 -9.01
C ASP A 307 -4.31 17.16 -10.44
N MET A 308 -3.62 16.59 -11.43
CA MET A 308 -3.85 16.95 -12.85
C MET A 308 -5.22 16.48 -13.37
N GLY A 309 -5.68 15.30 -12.94
CA GLY A 309 -6.98 14.75 -13.34
C GLY A 309 -8.18 15.56 -12.84
N ASP A 310 -8.05 16.17 -11.66
CA ASP A 310 -9.07 17.05 -11.07
C ASP A 310 -9.08 18.43 -11.74
N GLY A 311 -7.90 18.96 -12.13
CA GLY A 311 -7.76 20.27 -12.77
C GLY A 311 -8.32 20.38 -14.20
N THR A 312 -8.25 19.32 -15.00
CA THR A 312 -8.78 19.33 -16.39
C THR A 312 -10.32 19.37 -16.43
N CYS A 313 -11.00 18.97 -15.36
CA CYS A 313 -12.46 19.03 -15.29
C CYS A 313 -12.95 20.50 -15.14
N CYS A 314 -12.21 21.32 -14.40
CA CYS A 314 -12.54 22.74 -14.21
C CYS A 314 -12.31 23.61 -15.46
N THR A 315 -11.42 23.24 -16.38
CA THR A 315 -11.23 23.96 -17.65
C THR A 315 -12.25 23.57 -18.71
N THR A 316 -12.84 22.38 -18.63
CA THR A 316 -13.86 21.94 -19.60
C THR A 316 -15.24 22.54 -19.32
N SER A 317 -15.55 22.93 -18.07
CA SER A 317 -16.84 23.58 -17.74
C SER A 317 -16.90 25.06 -18.11
N LEU A 318 -15.77 25.72 -18.40
CA LEU A 318 -15.73 27.13 -18.77
C LEU A 318 -15.77 27.37 -20.30
N SER A 319 -15.54 26.35 -21.12
CA SER A 319 -15.36 26.52 -22.58
C SER A 319 -16.63 26.36 -23.43
N THR A 320 -17.81 26.18 -22.83
CA THR A 320 -19.09 25.95 -23.56
C THR A 320 -20.07 27.12 -23.52
N ARG A 321 -19.64 28.33 -23.14
CA ARG A 321 -20.43 29.55 -23.37
C ARG A 321 -19.87 30.34 -24.56
N LEU A 322 -20.12 29.82 -25.75
CA LEU A 322 -20.00 30.57 -27.00
C LEU A 322 -21.23 31.50 -27.11
N PRO A 323 -21.11 32.83 -27.15
CA PRO A 323 -22.24 33.69 -27.47
C PRO A 323 -22.40 33.71 -28.99
N LYS A 324 -23.54 33.19 -29.46
CA LYS A 324 -23.97 33.36 -30.86
C LYS A 324 -24.48 34.80 -30.99
N HIS A 325 -23.66 35.68 -31.56
CA HIS A 325 -24.08 37.01 -31.97
C HIS A 325 -24.94 36.85 -33.24
N GLY A 326 -26.23 37.17 -33.12
CA GLY A 326 -27.08 37.46 -34.25
C GLY A 326 -27.39 38.95 -34.18
N ASP A 327 -26.81 39.71 -35.09
CA ASP A 327 -27.28 41.03 -35.44
C ASP A 327 -28.62 40.88 -36.17
N ASP A 328 -29.64 41.60 -35.73
CA ASP A 328 -30.53 42.39 -36.59
C ASP A 328 -31.49 43.20 -35.71
N ASP A 329 -31.56 44.47 -36.06
CA ASP A 329 -32.27 45.59 -35.43
C ASP A 329 -33.79 45.35 -35.24
N ASP A 330 -34.35 45.80 -34.12
CA ASP A 330 -35.39 46.85 -34.17
C ASP A 330 -35.72 47.44 -32.79
N LEU A 331 -35.96 48.75 -32.81
CA LEU A 331 -36.09 49.66 -31.67
C LEU A 331 -37.58 49.97 -31.42
N ALA A 332 -38.13 49.62 -30.26
CA ALA A 332 -39.42 50.19 -29.81
C ALA A 332 -39.62 50.19 -28.27
N SER A 333 -39.51 51.40 -27.73
CA SER A 333 -40.30 52.06 -26.67
C SER A 333 -40.69 51.39 -25.34
N GLU A 334 -40.24 52.08 -24.28
CA GLU A 334 -40.99 52.59 -23.11
C GLU A 334 -41.55 51.66 -22.00
N GLY A 335 -41.20 52.01 -20.76
CA GLY A 335 -42.11 51.92 -19.60
C GLY A 335 -41.55 51.29 -18.31
N ILE A 336 -41.09 52.12 -17.36
CA ILE A 336 -40.81 51.78 -15.94
C ILE A 336 -42.00 52.31 -15.08
N PRO A 337 -42.15 52.09 -13.75
CA PRO A 337 -42.16 50.91 -12.85
C PRO A 337 -43.49 50.76 -12.05
N LEU A 338 -43.69 49.67 -11.27
CA LEU A 338 -44.56 49.71 -10.08
C LEU A 338 -43.96 48.98 -8.87
N LYS A 339 -44.24 49.55 -7.69
CA LYS A 339 -43.56 49.44 -6.39
C LYS A 339 -44.48 48.75 -5.36
N ARG A 340 -43.88 48.23 -4.26
CA ARG A 340 -44.45 47.91 -2.91
C ARG A 340 -44.96 46.45 -2.77
N GLN A 341 -44.51 45.66 -1.79
CA GLN A 341 -44.81 45.83 -0.36
C GLN A 341 -43.89 44.98 0.57
N GLU A 342 -43.15 45.64 1.46
CA GLU A 342 -42.60 45.06 2.71
C GLU A 342 -43.54 45.40 3.88
N SER A 343 -43.70 44.48 4.83
CA SER A 343 -44.37 44.71 6.12
C SER A 343 -43.50 44.20 7.27
N LEU A 344 -43.08 45.15 8.12
CA LEU A 344 -42.41 45.03 9.42
C LEU A 344 -43.16 44.15 10.44
N ARG A 345 -42.43 43.53 11.38
CA ARG A 345 -42.36 43.98 12.80
C ARG A 345 -41.36 43.17 13.67
N SER A 346 -40.48 43.90 14.35
CA SER A 346 -39.80 43.58 15.63
C SER A 346 -40.56 44.30 16.77
N PRO A 347 -40.35 44.05 18.09
CA PRO A 347 -39.23 44.67 18.83
C PRO A 347 -38.62 43.84 19.99
N ARG A 348 -37.47 44.33 20.50
CA ARG A 348 -36.68 43.86 21.66
C ARG A 348 -37.12 44.47 23.02
N SER A 349 -36.58 43.87 24.09
CA SER A 349 -36.12 44.45 25.39
C SER A 349 -37.18 44.64 26.48
N PRO A 350 -36.82 44.89 27.77
CA PRO A 350 -35.58 45.47 28.32
C PRO A 350 -34.43 44.49 28.55
#